data_AF-A0A170WJX8-F1
#
_entry.id   AF-A0A170WJX8-F1
#
_cell.length_a   1.000
_cell.length_b   1.000
_cell.length_c   1.000
_cell.angle_alpha   90.00
_cell.angle_beta   90.00
_cell.angle_gamma   90.00
#
_symmetry.space_group_name_H-M   'P 1'
#
loop_
_entity.id
_entity.type
_entity.pdbx_description
1 polymer ?
#
loop_
_entity_poly.entity_id
_entity_poly.type
_entity_poly.pdbx_seq_one_letter_code
_entity_poly.pdbx_strand_id
1 'polypeptide(L)'
;MYQKLNLLIFVGQSGGKEKGMPQVKQIQIIKDFREGRLNCLVATCVAEEGLDIGEVDLILLMETQKSPVRLVQRLGRTGRKRKGRCVVLVTKGKELEKFHAAMAARKAYVNSIVNSDVIKSSLRQYS
;
A
#
# COMPACT_ATOMS: atom_id res chain seq x y z
N MET A 1 -9.25 14.92 21.81
CA MET A 1 -10.52 14.53 21.18
C MET A 1 -10.19 13.61 20.02
N TYR A 2 -10.63 12.36 20.02
CA TYR A 2 -10.34 11.42 18.93
C TYR A 2 -11.32 11.64 17.78
N GLN A 3 -10.83 11.68 16.54
CA GLN A 3 -11.68 11.78 15.36
C GLN A 3 -12.43 10.46 15.15
N LYS A 4 -13.72 10.52 14.83
CA LYS A 4 -14.54 9.33 14.54
C LYS A 4 -14.04 8.66 13.26
N LEU A 5 -13.81 7.35 13.33
CA LEU A 5 -13.46 6.53 12.16
C LEU A 5 -14.73 6.22 11.37
N ASN A 6 -14.77 6.61 10.11
CA ASN A 6 -15.75 6.18 9.13
C ASN A 6 -15.06 5.23 8.15
N LEU A 7 -15.23 3.93 8.41
CA LEU A 7 -14.50 2.85 7.75
C LEU A 7 -15.41 2.02 6.86
N LEU A 8 -14.84 1.49 5.79
CA LEU A 8 -15.56 0.58 4.89
C LEU A 8 -14.63 -0.52 4.36
N ILE A 9 -15.18 -1.73 4.23
CA ILE A 9 -14.47 -2.90 3.69
C ILE A 9 -14.45 -2.81 2.17
N PHE A 10 -13.25 -2.80 1.60
CA PHE A 10 -13.04 -2.80 0.16
C PHE A 10 -12.58 -4.19 -0.29
N VAL A 11 -13.32 -4.78 -1.23
CA VAL A 11 -13.04 -6.09 -1.81
C VAL A 11 -12.76 -5.91 -3.30
N GLY A 12 -11.71 -6.57 -3.80
CA GLY A 12 -11.36 -6.57 -5.22
C GLY A 12 -12.39 -7.27 -6.12
N GLN A 13 -12.23 -7.12 -7.43
CA GLN A 13 -12.87 -7.88 -8.50
C GLN A 13 -12.39 -9.33 -8.55
N SER A 14 -11.09 -9.58 -8.31
CA SER A 14 -10.51 -10.92 -8.36
C SER A 14 -10.84 -11.69 -7.08
N GLY A 15 -12.09 -12.15 -7.02
CA GLY A 15 -12.57 -13.05 -6.00
C GLY A 15 -11.86 -14.40 -6.08
N GLY A 16 -11.28 -14.83 -4.96
CA GLY A 16 -11.13 -16.26 -4.68
C GLY A 16 -12.51 -16.91 -4.52
N LYS A 17 -12.74 -17.65 -3.42
CA LYS A 17 -14.04 -18.29 -3.16
C LYS A 17 -15.23 -17.33 -2.93
N GLU A 18 -14.99 -16.02 -2.80
CA GLU A 18 -16.03 -15.01 -2.56
C GLU A 18 -16.27 -14.10 -3.77
N LYS A 19 -17.53 -13.73 -3.98
CA LYS A 19 -17.95 -12.83 -5.06
C LYS A 19 -17.34 -11.45 -4.84
N GLY A 20 -16.55 -10.97 -5.80
CA GLY A 20 -15.94 -9.64 -5.76
C GLY A 20 -16.96 -8.51 -5.67
N MET A 21 -16.49 -7.33 -5.24
CA MET A 21 -17.36 -6.15 -5.17
C MET A 21 -17.65 -5.61 -6.58
N PRO A 22 -18.91 -5.23 -6.90
CA PRO A 22 -19.22 -4.60 -8.18
C PRO A 22 -18.35 -3.37 -8.43
N GLN A 23 -17.83 -3.23 -9.65
CA GLN A 23 -16.93 -2.13 -10.03
C GLN A 23 -17.53 -0.74 -9.77
N VAL A 24 -18.83 -0.58 -10.03
CA VAL A 24 -19.57 0.66 -9.73
C VAL A 24 -19.46 1.03 -8.25
N LYS A 25 -19.59 0.04 -7.36
CA LYS A 25 -19.50 0.24 -5.91
C LYS A 25 -18.05 0.53 -5.49
N GLN A 26 -17.07 -0.13 -6.08
CA GLN A 26 -15.65 0.15 -5.84
C GLN A 26 -15.28 1.59 -6.19
N ILE A 27 -15.71 2.08 -7.37
CA ILE A 27 -15.48 3.46 -7.81
C ILE A 27 -16.12 4.45 -6.82
N GLN A 28 -17.36 4.20 -6.40
CA GLN A 28 -18.05 5.06 -5.43
C GLN A 28 -17.32 5.12 -4.09
N ILE A 29 -16.84 4.00 -3.56
CA ILE A 29 -16.10 3.94 -2.30
C ILE A 29 -14.78 4.71 -2.40
N ILE A 30 -14.04 4.56 -3.51
CA ILE A 30 -12.80 5.30 -3.72
C ILE A 30 -13.08 6.81 -3.82
N LYS A 31 -14.17 7.20 -4.49
CA LYS A 31 -14.62 8.59 -4.54
C LYS A 31 -14.95 9.13 -3.14
N ASP A 32 -15.72 8.39 -2.36
CA ASP A 32 -16.08 8.75 -0.98
C ASP A 32 -14.85 8.88 -0.08
N PHE A 33 -13.85 8.02 -0.26
CA PHE A 33 -12.59 8.10 0.45
C PHE A 33 -11.76 9.32 0.06
N ARG A 34 -11.64 9.62 -1.23
CA ARG A 34 -10.93 10.81 -1.74
C ARG A 34 -11.59 12.12 -1.31
N GLU A 35 -12.91 12.15 -1.24
CA GLU A 35 -13.68 13.31 -0.80
C GLU A 35 -13.77 13.42 0.73
N GLY A 36 -13.11 12.52 1.48
CA GLY A 36 -13.04 12.56 2.94
C GLY A 36 -14.32 12.11 3.66
N ARG A 37 -15.33 11.61 2.93
CA ARG A 37 -16.52 11.00 3.52
C ARG A 37 -16.16 9.71 4.26
N LEU A 38 -15.23 8.93 3.70
CA LEU A 38 -14.58 7.81 4.37
C LEU A 38 -13.16 8.23 4.74
N ASN A 39 -12.70 7.85 5.93
CA ASN A 39 -11.33 8.13 6.39
C ASN A 39 -10.52 6.86 6.67
N CYS A 40 -11.10 5.68 6.44
CA CYS A 40 -10.44 4.40 6.58
C CYS A 40 -10.98 3.38 5.57
N LEU A 41 -10.08 2.66 4.91
CA LEU A 41 -10.41 1.53 4.04
C LEU A 41 -9.71 0.27 4.57
N VAL A 42 -10.46 -0.82 4.68
CA VAL A 42 -9.93 -2.13 5.09
C VAL A 42 -9.98 -3.06 3.90
N ALA A 43 -8.84 -3.64 3.51
CA ALA A 43 -8.77 -4.46 2.32
C ALA A 43 -7.59 -5.45 2.32
N THR A 44 -7.74 -6.57 1.62
CA THR A 44 -6.76 -7.65 1.55
C THR A 44 -5.77 -7.48 0.39
N CYS A 45 -6.26 -7.23 -0.84
CA CYS A 45 -5.44 -7.25 -2.06
C CYS A 45 -5.78 -6.18 -3.13
N VAL A 46 -6.12 -4.95 -2.73
CA VAL A 46 -6.48 -3.87 -3.70
C VAL A 46 -5.35 -3.48 -4.66
N ALA A 47 -4.10 -3.82 -4.30
CA ALA A 47 -2.93 -3.45 -5.07
C ALA A 47 -2.81 -4.17 -6.44
N GLU A 48 -3.57 -5.24 -6.69
CA GLU A 48 -3.49 -5.99 -7.95
C GLU A 48 -4.37 -5.40 -9.06
N GLU A 49 -5.35 -4.57 -8.73
CA GLU A 49 -6.40 -4.14 -9.68
C GLU A 49 -6.15 -2.76 -10.30
N GLY A 50 -4.94 -2.20 -10.14
CA GLY A 50 -4.61 -0.89 -10.69
C GLY A 50 -5.46 0.26 -10.11
N LEU A 51 -6.14 0.03 -8.99
CA LEU A 51 -7.00 1.01 -8.35
C LEU A 51 -6.16 2.13 -7.75
N ASP A 52 -6.36 3.33 -8.26
CA ASP A 52 -5.71 4.52 -7.72
C ASP A 52 -6.48 5.01 -6.50
N ILE A 53 -6.03 4.65 -5.30
CA ILE A 53 -6.64 5.13 -4.04
C ILE A 53 -6.29 6.60 -3.79
N GLY A 54 -5.25 7.14 -4.42
CA GLY A 54 -4.69 8.46 -4.13
C GLY A 54 -3.61 8.42 -3.05
N GLU A 55 -3.39 9.56 -2.40
CA GLU A 55 -2.41 9.72 -1.31
C GLU A 55 -3.07 9.47 0.04
N VAL A 56 -2.46 8.61 0.86
CA VAL A 56 -2.92 8.30 2.23
C VAL A 56 -1.87 8.67 3.26
N ASP A 57 -2.32 8.92 4.49
CA ASP A 57 -1.45 9.32 5.60
C ASP A 57 -0.84 8.16 6.35
N LEU A 58 -1.64 7.11 6.50
CA LEU A 58 -1.31 5.94 7.28
C LEU A 58 -1.67 4.69 6.50
N ILE A 59 -0.70 3.79 6.39
CA ILE A 59 -0.91 2.45 5.88
C ILE A 59 -0.65 1.47 7.02
N LEU A 60 -1.66 0.65 7.33
CA LEU A 60 -1.54 -0.42 8.33
C LEU A 60 -1.57 -1.77 7.60
N LEU A 61 -0.48 -2.54 7.73
CA LEU A 61 -0.34 -3.86 7.15
C LEU A 61 -0.53 -4.90 8.26
N MET A 62 -1.58 -5.72 8.16
CA MET A 62 -1.89 -6.75 9.17
C MET A 62 -1.13 -8.07 8.98
N GLU A 63 -0.47 -8.25 7.84
CA GLU A 63 0.23 -9.49 7.52
C GLU A 63 1.57 -9.20 6.83
N THR A 64 2.53 -10.08 7.07
CA THR A 64 3.84 -10.05 6.39
C THR A 64 3.69 -10.33 4.89
N GLN A 65 3.94 -9.31 4.07
CA GLN A 65 3.85 -9.41 2.62
C GLN A 65 4.98 -10.31 2.10
N LYS A 66 4.64 -11.41 1.42
CA LYS A 66 5.62 -12.31 0.80
C LYS A 66 6.37 -11.67 -0.37
N SER A 67 5.79 -10.66 -1.02
CA SER A 67 6.37 -9.99 -2.18
C SER A 67 6.91 -8.60 -1.81
N PRO A 68 8.24 -8.37 -1.90
CA PRO A 68 8.86 -7.07 -1.69
C PRO A 68 8.34 -5.99 -2.65
N VAL A 69 8.04 -6.36 -3.90
CA VAL A 69 7.51 -5.43 -4.92
C VAL A 69 6.15 -4.89 -4.49
N ARG A 70 5.23 -5.76 -4.05
CA ARG A 70 3.90 -5.34 -3.58
C ARG A 70 3.98 -4.46 -2.35
N LEU A 71 4.92 -4.73 -1.44
CA LEU A 71 5.17 -3.87 -0.29
C LEU A 71 5.59 -2.48 -0.74
N VAL A 72 6.56 -2.36 -1.66
CA VAL A 72 7.00 -1.05 -2.18
C VAL A 72 5.88 -0.30 -2.88
N GLN A 73 5.06 -0.96 -3.69
CA GLN A 73 3.90 -0.35 -4.37
C GLN A 73 2.86 0.19 -3.39
N ARG A 74 2.56 -0.57 -2.31
CA ARG A 74 1.65 -0.13 -1.23
C ARG A 74 2.22 1.10 -0.53
N LEU A 75 3.50 1.06 -0.14
CA LEU A 75 4.19 2.18 0.50
C LEU A 75 4.21 3.44 -0.39
N GLY A 76 4.28 3.28 -1.72
CA GLY A 76 4.22 4.40 -2.67
C GLY A 76 2.86 5.13 -2.76
N ARG A 77 1.85 4.69 -1.99
CA ARG A 77 0.55 5.37 -1.83
C ARG A 77 0.54 6.36 -0.68
N THR A 78 1.59 6.41 0.13
CA THR A 78 1.79 7.41 1.17
C THR A 78 3.04 8.22 0.87
N GLY A 79 3.21 9.39 1.50
CA GLY A 79 4.50 10.09 1.44
C GLY A 79 4.76 10.96 0.21
N ARG A 80 3.75 11.35 -0.59
CA ARG A 80 3.96 12.08 -1.86
C ARG A 80 4.01 13.60 -1.68
N LYS A 81 3.10 14.17 -0.90
CA LYS A 81 3.04 15.62 -0.58
C LYS A 81 3.40 15.90 0.88
N ARG A 82 3.18 14.93 1.77
CA ARG A 82 3.46 15.04 3.21
C ARG A 82 4.03 13.76 3.79
N LYS A 83 4.65 13.83 4.98
CA LYS A 83 5.22 12.65 5.64
C LYS A 83 4.14 11.58 5.85
N GLY A 84 4.29 10.48 5.11
CA GLY A 84 3.50 9.29 5.24
C GLY A 84 3.98 8.39 6.37
N ARG A 85 3.09 7.64 7.00
CA ARG A 85 3.43 6.61 7.99
C ARG A 85 2.97 5.25 7.51
N CYS A 86 3.83 4.24 7.64
CA CYS A 86 3.43 2.85 7.49
C CYS A 86 3.74 2.08 8.77
N VAL A 87 2.77 1.30 9.23
CA VAL A 87 2.89 0.41 10.38
C VAL A 87 2.62 -1.00 9.91
N VAL A 88 3.52 -1.92 10.23
CA VAL A 88 3.34 -3.35 9.97
C VAL A 88 3.11 -4.03 11.31
N LEU A 89 1.96 -4.68 11.44
CA LEU A 89 1.67 -5.56 12.56
C LEU A 89 2.24 -6.93 12.22
N VAL A 90 3.04 -7.48 13.13
CA VAL A 90 3.69 -8.77 12.97
C VAL A 90 3.59 -9.54 14.27
N THR A 91 3.29 -10.83 14.17
CA THR A 91 3.29 -11.72 15.32
C THR A 91 4.72 -12.10 15.69
N LYS A 92 5.02 -12.25 16.98
CA LYS A 92 6.32 -12.76 17.44
C LYS A 92 6.58 -14.17 16.89
N GLY A 93 7.85 -14.50 16.66
CA GLY A 93 8.29 -15.81 16.16
C GLY A 93 8.51 -15.83 14.65
N LYS A 94 8.05 -16.89 13.97
CA LYS A 94 8.32 -17.14 12.53
C LYS A 94 7.89 -16.00 11.61
N GLU A 95 6.84 -15.27 11.99
CA GLU A 95 6.35 -14.14 11.19
C GLU A 95 7.31 -12.93 11.27
N LEU A 96 7.82 -12.61 12.46
CA LEU A 96 8.82 -11.56 12.66
C LEU A 96 10.13 -11.86 11.89
N GLU A 97 10.58 -13.11 11.89
CA GLU A 97 11.76 -13.53 11.13
C GLU A 97 11.58 -13.32 9.62
N LYS A 98 10.41 -13.72 9.09
CA LYS A 98 10.06 -13.48 7.68
C LYS A 98 9.99 -11.99 7.35
N PHE A 99 9.47 -11.18 8.26
CA PHE A 99 9.43 -9.72 8.09
C PHE A 99 10.84 -9.13 8.02
N HIS A 100 11.75 -9.52 8.91
CA HIS A 100 13.13 -9.06 8.88
C HIS A 100 13.84 -9.45 7.58
N ALA A 101 13.67 -10.70 7.13
CA ALA A 101 14.20 -11.16 5.85
C ALA A 101 13.65 -10.35 4.67
N ALA A 102 12.34 -10.10 4.64
CA ALA A 102 11.69 -9.30 3.60
C ALA A 102 12.18 -7.84 3.61
N MET A 103 12.41 -7.25 4.79
CA MET A 103 12.95 -5.90 4.94
C MET A 103 14.41 -5.80 4.47
N ALA A 104 15.22 -6.82 4.75
CA ALA A 104 16.58 -6.90 4.21
C ALA A 104 16.58 -6.99 2.68
N ALA A 105 15.73 -7.84 2.10
CA ALA A 105 15.55 -7.95 0.65
C ALA A 105 15.06 -6.64 0.01
N ARG A 106 14.10 -5.94 0.66
CA ARG A 106 13.65 -4.61 0.22
C ARG A 106 14.80 -3.62 0.18
N LYS A 107 15.65 -3.57 1.21
CA LYS A 107 16.80 -2.65 1.26
C LYS A 107 17.75 -2.91 0.08
N ALA A 108 18.02 -4.17 -0.23
CA ALA A 108 18.81 -4.54 -1.40
C ALA A 108 18.16 -4.08 -2.71
N TYR A 109 16.85 -4.32 -2.88
CA TYR A 109 16.10 -3.93 -4.08
C TYR A 109 16.01 -2.41 -4.29
N VAL A 110 15.77 -1.65 -3.21
CA VAL A 110 15.76 -0.18 -3.27
C VAL A 110 17.16 0.34 -3.61
N ASN A 111 18.20 -0.22 -3.00
CA ASN A 111 19.58 0.16 -3.31
C ASN A 111 19.94 -0.13 -4.76
N SER A 112 19.48 -1.24 -5.35
CA SER A 112 19.74 -1.53 -6.76
C SER A 112 19.00 -0.57 -7.70
N ILE A 113 17.77 -0.15 -7.35
CA ILE A 113 17.03 0.85 -8.13
C ILE A 113 17.72 2.21 -8.07
N VAL A 114 18.04 2.69 -6.88
CA VAL A 114 18.68 4.02 -6.70
C VAL A 114 20.06 4.06 -7.32
N ASN A 115 20.79 2.94 -7.32
CA ASN A 115 22.11 2.88 -7.92
C ASN A 115 22.13 2.54 -9.40
N SER A 116 20.99 2.25 -10.01
CA SER A 116 20.89 1.98 -11.43
C SER A 116 21.33 3.20 -12.25
N ASP A 117 22.27 2.98 -13.17
CA ASP A 117 22.80 4.03 -14.05
C ASP A 117 21.71 4.63 -14.96
N VAL A 118 20.68 3.83 -15.30
CA VAL A 118 19.51 4.29 -16.07
C VAL A 118 18.71 5.32 -15.28
N ILE A 119 18.42 5.06 -14.00
CA ILE A 119 17.68 5.99 -13.14
C ILE A 119 18.52 7.24 -12.87
N LYS A 120 19.83 7.09 -12.59
CA LYS A 120 20.75 8.21 -12.34
C LYS A 120 20.89 9.13 -13.55
N SER A 121 20.96 8.56 -14.76
CA SER A 121 21.03 9.35 -16.00
C SER A 121 19.72 10.05 -16.31
N SER A 122 18.56 9.40 -16.10
CA SER A 122 17.25 10.03 -16.31
C SER A 122 16.92 11.12 -15.29
N LEU A 123 17.35 11.00 -14.03
CA LEU A 123 17.11 12.03 -13.00
C LEU A 123 18.01 13.25 -13.16
N ARG A 124 19.25 13.08 -13.65
CA ARG A 124 20.17 14.20 -13.93
C ARG A 124 19.77 15.05 -15.12
N GLN A 125 18.97 14.53 -16.04
CA GLN A 125 18.45 15.30 -17.19
C GLN A 125 17.36 16.32 -16.82
N TYR A 126 16.90 16.34 -15.55
CA TYR A 126 15.89 17.26 -15.03
C TYR A 126 16.44 18.23 -13.96
N SER A 127 17.78 18.34 -13.82
CA SER A 127 18.46 19.32 -12.95
C SER A 127 19.16 20.38 -13.78
#